data_AF-A0A7C3LJT2-F1
#
_entry.id   AF-A0A7C3LJT2-F1
#
_cell.length_a   1.000
_cell.length_b   1.000
_cell.length_c   1.000
_cell.angle_alpha   90.00
_cell.angle_beta   90.00
_cell.angle_gamma   90.00
#
_symmetry.space_group_name_H-M   'P 1'
#
loop_
_entity.id
_entity.type
_entity.pdbx_description
1 polymer ?
#
loop_
_entity_poly.entity_id
_entity_poly.type
_entity_poly.pdbx_seq_one_letter_code
_entity_poly.pdbx_strand_id
1 'polypeptide(L)'
;FWNIISPSLTSIALSATSIVTGVYVVEIIYGFHGVSSVILEAMSSTPDAPAALGFSIYSVIVILLLMFVLDVLQAALDPRVREGILK
;
A
#
# COMPACT_ATOMS: atom_id res chain seq x y z
N PHE A 1 5.13 26.86 -10.42
CA PHE A 1 5.40 25.77 -9.46
C PHE A 1 4.46 24.56 -9.69
N TRP A 2 4.33 24.08 -10.93
CA TRP A 2 3.46 22.94 -11.28
C TRP A 2 4.15 21.57 -11.15
N ASN A 3 5.40 21.54 -10.68
CA ASN A 3 6.25 20.35 -10.63
C ASN A 3 6.33 19.69 -9.24
N ILE A 4 5.55 20.17 -8.26
CA ILE A 4 5.60 19.72 -6.85
C ILE A 4 4.51 18.66 -6.56
N ILE A 5 3.42 18.64 -7.32
CA ILE A 5 2.31 17.70 -7.10
C ILE A 5 2.75 16.26 -7.40
N SER A 6 3.57 16.06 -8.44
CA SER A 6 4.10 14.74 -8.82
C SER A 6 4.93 14.06 -7.71
N PRO A 7 5.92 14.71 -7.07
CA PRO A 7 6.68 14.07 -5.98
C PRO A 7 5.88 13.89 -4.68
N SER A 8 4.87 14.71 -4.40
CA SER A 8 4.01 14.55 -3.21
C SER A 8 3.24 13.23 -3.26
N LEU A 9 2.65 12.92 -4.41
CA LEU A 9 1.90 11.69 -4.63
C LEU A 9 2.80 10.44 -4.47
N THR A 10 3.97 10.44 -5.11
CA THR A 10 4.93 9.33 -5.02
C THR A 10 5.45 9.12 -3.59
N SER A 11 5.66 10.19 -2.84
CA SER A 11 6.13 10.11 -1.45
C SER A 11 5.08 9.49 -0.51
N ILE A 12 3.81 9.80 -0.74
CA ILE A 12 2.69 9.23 0.03
C ILE A 12 2.47 7.76 -0.34
N ALA A 13 2.55 7.42 -1.62
CA ALA A 13 2.51 6.03 -2.09
C ALA A 13 3.60 5.16 -1.45
N LEU A 14 4.83 5.69 -1.37
CA LEU A 14 5.96 5.00 -0.75
C LEU A 14 5.75 4.80 0.76
N SER A 15 5.20 5.81 1.44
CA SER A 15 4.87 5.73 2.87
C SER A 15 3.77 4.70 3.14
N ALA A 16 2.73 4.69 2.31
CA ALA A 16 1.62 3.75 2.40
C ALA A 16 2.08 2.30 2.23
N THR A 17 2.91 2.04 1.21
CA THR A 17 3.51 0.72 0.95
C THR A 17 4.36 0.25 2.14
N SER A 18 5.08 1.18 2.78
CA SER A 18 5.90 0.88 3.96
C SER A 18 5.04 0.47 5.16
N ILE A 19 3.87 1.09 5.35
CA ILE A 19 2.93 0.73 6.42
C ILE A 19 2.37 -0.68 6.20
N VAL A 20 1.92 -1.00 4.98
CA VAL A 20 1.39 -2.35 4.65
C VAL A 20 2.44 -3.42 4.90
N THR A 21 3.68 -3.17 4.43
CA THR A 21 4.80 -4.09 4.68
C THR A 21 5.11 -4.23 6.16
N GLY A 22 5.03 -3.14 6.93
CA GLY A 22 5.18 -3.14 8.38
C GLY A 22 4.12 -4.00 9.09
N VAL A 23 2.87 -3.96 8.64
CA VAL A 23 1.79 -4.81 9.18
C VAL A 23 2.11 -6.29 8.98
N TYR A 24 2.56 -6.69 7.79
CA TYR A 24 2.97 -8.07 7.54
C TYR A 24 4.11 -8.50 8.47
N VAL A 25 5.11 -7.64 8.69
CA VAL A 25 6.21 -7.95 9.62
C VAL A 25 5.69 -8.12 11.05
N VAL A 26 4.75 -7.28 11.49
CA VAL A 26 4.14 -7.38 12.83
C VAL A 26 3.34 -8.69 12.96
N GLU A 27 2.57 -9.08 11.95
CA GLU A 27 1.84 -10.37 11.96
C GLU A 27 2.80 -11.55 12.15
N ILE A 28 3.92 -11.55 11.42
CA ILE A 28 4.95 -12.60 11.48
C ILE A 28 5.62 -12.63 12.86
N ILE A 29 6.05 -11.48 13.39
CA ILE A 29 6.78 -11.41 14.67
C ILE A 29 5.92 -11.86 15.84
N TYR A 30 4.65 -11.44 15.87
CA TYR A 30 3.74 -11.76 16.97
C TYR A 30 2.94 -13.05 16.76
N GLY A 31 3.11 -13.74 15.63
CA GLY A 31 2.39 -14.97 15.32
C GLY A 31 0.87 -14.78 15.16
N PHE A 32 0.44 -13.59 14.75
CA PHE A 32 -0.98 -13.35 14.44
C PHE A 32 -1.33 -14.07 13.14
N HIS A 33 -2.47 -14.76 13.14
CA HIS A 33 -3.02 -15.39 11.94
C HIS A 33 -3.62 -14.31 11.02
N GLY A 34 -2.76 -13.70 10.20
CA GLY A 34 -3.11 -12.67 9.24
C GLY A 34 -2.94 -13.13 7.79
N VAL A 35 -2.87 -12.18 6.86
CA VAL A 35 -2.71 -12.51 5.42
C VAL A 35 -1.29 -13.04 5.15
N SER A 36 -0.30 -12.57 5.92
CA SER A 36 1.09 -13.01 5.78
C SER A 36 1.31 -14.49 6.12
N SER A 37 0.39 -15.15 6.84
CA SER A 37 0.52 -16.58 7.12
C SER A 37 0.38 -17.44 5.85
N VAL A 38 -0.39 -16.97 4.86
CA VAL A 38 -0.60 -17.68 3.59
C VAL A 38 0.72 -17.87 2.84
N ILE A 39 1.59 -16.84 2.85
CA ILE A 39 2.90 -16.97 2.19
C ILE A 39 3.88 -17.81 3.02
N LEU A 40 3.80 -17.74 4.35
CA LEU A 40 4.62 -18.59 5.22
C LEU A 40 4.27 -20.08 5.06
N GLU A 41 2.99 -20.40 4.93
CA GLU A 41 2.50 -21.77 4.68
C GLU A 41 2.89 -22.25 3.28
N ALA A 42 2.71 -21.40 2.26
CA ALA A 42 3.11 -21.69 0.88
C ALA A 42 4.63 -21.87 0.67
N MET A 43 5.45 -21.29 1.55
CA MET A 43 6.90 -21.45 1.51
C MET A 43 7.41 -22.62 2.36
N SER A 44 6.66 -23.05 3.38
CA SER A 44 7.07 -24.09 4.33
C SER A 44 6.57 -25.48 3.94
N SER A 45 5.34 -25.58 3.43
CA SER A 45 4.92 -26.74 2.63
C SER A 45 5.50 -26.59 1.23
N THR A 46 5.72 -27.70 0.51
CA THR A 46 6.34 -27.79 -0.82
C THR A 46 6.25 -26.48 -1.62
N PRO A 47 7.36 -25.90 -2.15
CA PRO A 47 7.36 -24.55 -2.73
C PRO A 47 6.21 -24.31 -3.70
N ASP A 48 5.12 -23.74 -3.20
CA ASP A 48 3.88 -23.61 -3.94
C ASP A 48 3.92 -22.28 -4.69
N ALA A 49 4.58 -22.31 -5.86
CA ALA A 49 4.69 -21.16 -6.76
C ALA A 49 3.33 -20.47 -7.06
N PRO A 50 2.20 -21.20 -7.21
CA PRO A 50 0.90 -20.56 -7.42
C PRO A 50 0.42 -19.76 -6.21
N ALA A 51 0.68 -20.22 -4.99
CA ALA A 51 0.24 -19.56 -3.76
C ALA A 51 1.04 -18.26 -3.51
N ALA A 52 2.35 -18.29 -3.75
CA ALA A 52 3.19 -17.09 -3.68
C ALA A 52 2.77 -16.03 -4.71
N LEU A 53 2.43 -16.45 -5.93
CA LEU A 53 1.88 -15.54 -6.96
C LEU A 53 0.53 -14.95 -6.56
N GLY A 54 -0.38 -15.77 -6.00
CA GLY A 54 -1.66 -15.30 -5.49
C GLY A 54 -1.52 -14.24 -4.39
N PHE A 55 -0.60 -14.46 -3.44
CA PHE A 55 -0.29 -13.50 -2.40
C PHE A 55 0.30 -12.19 -2.95
N SER A 56 1.17 -12.28 -3.96
CA SER A 56 1.76 -11.09 -4.60
C SER A 56 0.67 -10.24 -5.27
N ILE A 57 -0.23 -10.86 -6.04
CA ILE A 57 -1.36 -10.18 -6.69
C ILE A 57 -2.28 -9.56 -5.64
N TYR A 58 -2.62 -10.30 -4.58
CA TYR A 58 -3.42 -9.79 -3.47
C TYR A 58 -2.78 -8.54 -2.84
N SER A 59 -1.49 -8.60 -2.55
CA SER A 59 -0.76 -7.47 -1.95
C SER A 59 -0.76 -6.24 -2.85
N VAL A 60 -0.60 -6.41 -4.16
CA VAL A 60 -0.69 -5.30 -5.13
C VAL A 60 -2.08 -4.69 -5.13
N ILE A 61 -3.14 -5.49 -5.13
CA ILE A 61 -4.53 -4.99 -5.08
C ILE A 61 -4.78 -4.18 -3.81
N VAL A 62 -4.33 -4.67 -2.64
CA VAL A 62 -4.46 -3.97 -1.36
C VAL A 62 -3.72 -2.63 -1.39
N ILE A 63 -2.49 -2.61 -1.90
CA ILE A 63 -1.69 -1.39 -2.01
C ILE A 63 -2.37 -0.38 -2.95
N LEU A 64 -2.89 -0.82 -4.09
CA LEU A 64 -3.62 0.04 -5.02
C LEU A 64 -4.89 0.63 -4.39
N LEU A 65 -5.63 -0.18 -3.62
CA LEU A 65 -6.81 0.29 -2.90
C LEU A 65 -6.43 1.33 -1.84
N LEU A 66 -5.37 1.07 -1.07
CA LEU A 66 -4.85 2.02 -0.08
C LEU A 66 -4.41 3.34 -0.74
N MET A 67 -3.69 3.26 -1.85
CA MET A 67 -3.29 4.44 -2.63
C MET A 67 -4.51 5.22 -3.11
N PHE A 68 -5.52 4.53 -3.66
CA PHE A 68 -6.78 5.17 -4.07
C PHE A 68 -7.47 5.91 -2.89
N VAL A 69 -7.51 5.29 -1.71
CA VAL A 69 -8.07 5.95 -0.51
C VAL A 69 -7.26 7.17 -0.12
N LEU A 70 -5.93 7.09 -0.16
CA LEU A 70 -5.04 8.22 0.16
C LEU A 70 -5.16 9.37 -0.85
N ASP A 71 -5.40 9.05 -2.12
CA ASP A 71 -5.62 10.04 -3.17
C ASP A 71 -6.96 10.78 -2.95
N VAL A 72 -8.02 10.03 -2.61
CA VAL A 72 -9.33 10.60 -2.25
C VAL A 72 -9.21 11.46 -0.99
N LEU A 73 -8.49 10.98 0.03
CA LEU A 73 -8.30 11.70 1.27
C LEU A 73 -7.51 12.99 1.04
N GLN A 74 -6.45 12.95 0.23
CA GLN A 74 -5.73 14.15 -0.18
C GLN A 74 -6.62 15.12 -0.97
N ALA A 75 -7.38 14.64 -1.96
CA ALA A 75 -8.30 15.49 -2.72
C ALA A 75 -9.36 16.16 -1.83
N ALA A 76 -9.80 15.48 -0.77
CA ALA A 76 -10.76 16.02 0.19
C ALA A 76 -10.10 16.99 1.19
N LEU A 77 -8.88 16.69 1.65
CA LEU A 77 -8.16 17.51 2.63
C LEU A 77 -7.45 18.71 2.03
N ASP A 78 -7.07 18.68 0.75
CA ASP A 78 -6.27 19.73 0.12
C ASP A 78 -7.16 20.90 -0.35
N PRO A 79 -7.18 22.05 0.36
CA PRO A 79 -7.96 23.22 -0.03
C PRO A 79 -7.24 24.00 -1.15
N ARG A 80 -5.99 23.66 -1.50
CA ARG A 80 -5.12 24.45 -2.40
C ARG A 80 -5.45 24.34 -3.88
N VAL A 81 -6.14 23.28 -4.34
CA VAL A 81 -6.69 23.26 -5.72
C VAL A 81 -7.64 24.44 -5.94
N ARG A 82 -8.28 24.93 -4.86
CA ARG A 82 -9.20 26.05 -4.90
C ARG A 82 -8.54 27.43 -4.89
N GLU A 83 -7.29 27.55 -4.41
CA GLU A 83 -6.53 28.82 -4.42
C GLU A 83 -5.71 29.04 -5.70
N GLY A 84 -5.36 27.97 -6.43
CA GLY A 84 -4.64 28.07 -7.71
C GLY A 84 -5.48 28.63 -8.87
N ILE A 85 -6.80 28.68 -8.74
CA ILE A 85 -7.74 29.20 -9.75
C ILE A 85 -8.04 30.70 -9.52
N LEU A 86 -7.74 31.24 -8.34
CA LEU A 86 -8.01 32.64 -7.95
C LEU A 86 -6.79 33.56 -8.10
N LYS A 87 -5.79 33.20 -8.91
CA LYS A 87 -4.72 34.10 -9.35
C LYS A 87 -4.57 34.10 -10.86
#